data_AF-A0A924D7Y2-F1
#
_entry.id   AF-A0A924D7Y2-F1
#
_cell.length_a   1.000
_cell.length_b   1.000
_cell.length_c   1.000
_cell.angle_alpha   90.00
_cell.angle_beta   90.00
_cell.angle_gamma   90.00
#
_symmetry.space_group_name_H-M   'P 1'
#
loop_
_entity.id
_entity.type
_entity.pdbx_description
1 polymer ?
#
loop_
_entity_poly.entity_id
_entity_poly.type
_entity_poly.pdbx_seq_one_letter_code
_entity_poly.pdbx_strand_id
1 'polypeptide(L)'
;MSNSKVAGAVSKAGYFQGQTAFLTSAEETALTESETKADRNKVIDVLRGLCIVSMLTGHFGTETYLRYWTHLPRFFDGAAGFVFLSGLVLGLVHARRIQKHGEWNTAKLIVKRAGLLFIAHIFITLVAFGIHERTGRIASVPSVSALGGLKETLLLVSTLRLQPFGLGLDILPLYVVFLLSTPVALGMMRRKMTGPVLLISFALYASVQIRPDLLNLVEPRSGSVAF
;
A
#
# COMPACT_ATOMS: atom_id res chain seq x y z
N MET A 1 63.37 -23.66 -38.93
CA MET A 1 62.27 -22.69 -39.14
C MET A 1 61.08 -23.46 -39.70
N SER A 2 59.86 -23.47 -39.18
CA SER A 2 59.23 -22.81 -38.06
C SER A 2 57.93 -23.57 -37.78
N ASN A 3 57.94 -24.48 -36.78
CA ASN A 3 56.78 -25.27 -36.36
C ASN A 3 55.79 -24.47 -35.48
N SER A 4 55.93 -23.14 -35.40
CA SER A 4 55.16 -22.30 -34.48
C SER A 4 53.83 -21.79 -35.03
N LYS A 5 53.57 -21.90 -36.34
CA LYS A 5 52.36 -21.35 -36.96
C LYS A 5 51.11 -22.25 -36.83
N VAL A 6 51.27 -23.56 -36.65
CA VAL A 6 50.11 -24.49 -36.60
C VAL A 6 49.48 -24.56 -35.20
N ALA A 7 50.28 -24.42 -34.14
CA ALA A 7 49.79 -24.46 -32.75
C ALA A 7 48.86 -23.27 -32.39
N GLY A 8 49.06 -22.10 -33.02
CA GLY A 8 48.23 -20.91 -32.76
C GLY A 8 46.82 -20.97 -33.36
N ALA A 9 46.62 -21.73 -34.44
CA ALA A 9 45.32 -21.86 -35.10
C ALA A 9 44.38 -22.82 -34.35
N VAL A 10 44.92 -23.92 -33.81
CA VAL A 10 44.16 -24.92 -33.02
C VAL A 10 43.73 -24.32 -31.67
N SER A 11 44.57 -23.50 -31.04
CA SER A 11 44.22 -22.80 -29.78
C SER A 11 43.10 -21.77 -29.96
N LYS A 12 43.10 -21.01 -31.07
CA LYS A 12 42.03 -20.06 -31.37
C LYS A 12 40.68 -20.74 -31.62
N ALA A 13 40.66 -21.85 -32.36
CA ALA A 13 39.41 -22.58 -32.63
C ALA A 13 38.75 -23.13 -31.35
N GLY A 14 39.55 -23.66 -30.41
CA GLY A 14 39.06 -24.10 -29.10
C GLY A 14 38.56 -22.94 -28.22
N TYR A 15 39.22 -21.79 -28.27
CA TYR A 15 38.78 -20.57 -27.58
C TYR A 15 37.41 -20.06 -28.09
N PHE A 16 37.22 -20.02 -29.42
CA PHE A 16 35.94 -19.59 -30.00
C PHE A 16 34.80 -20.57 -29.70
N GLN A 17 35.07 -21.87 -29.69
CA GLN A 17 34.05 -22.89 -29.43
C GLN A 17 33.64 -23.00 -27.94
N GLY A 18 34.58 -22.77 -27.02
CA GLY A 18 34.27 -22.65 -25.59
C GLY A 18 33.51 -21.36 -25.25
N GLN A 19 33.82 -20.27 -25.96
CA GLN A 19 33.15 -18.98 -25.77
C GLN A 19 31.72 -18.99 -26.30
N THR A 20 31.44 -19.63 -27.43
CA THR A 20 30.07 -19.78 -27.95
C THR A 20 29.22 -20.66 -27.04
N ALA A 21 29.75 -21.79 -26.55
CA ALA A 21 29.03 -22.65 -25.61
C ALA A 21 28.72 -21.96 -24.27
N PHE A 22 29.65 -21.16 -23.75
CA PHE A 22 29.43 -20.36 -22.54
C PHE A 22 28.40 -19.24 -22.76
N LEU A 23 28.43 -18.58 -23.93
CA LEU A 23 27.42 -17.58 -24.29
C LEU A 23 26.04 -18.20 -24.46
N THR A 24 25.93 -19.38 -25.09
CA THR A 24 24.66 -20.10 -25.23
C THR A 24 24.13 -20.59 -23.88
N SER A 25 24.97 -21.12 -22.99
CA SER A 25 24.55 -21.45 -21.62
C SER A 25 24.16 -20.21 -20.82
N ALA A 26 24.89 -19.09 -20.93
CA ALA A 26 24.53 -17.86 -20.26
C ALA A 26 23.22 -17.26 -20.79
N GLU A 27 22.97 -17.37 -22.10
CA GLU A 27 21.72 -16.93 -22.74
C GLU A 27 20.56 -17.85 -22.38
N GLU A 28 20.76 -19.17 -22.34
CA GLU A 28 19.78 -20.18 -21.91
C GLU A 28 19.45 -20.05 -20.41
N THR A 29 20.45 -19.74 -19.58
CA THR A 29 20.27 -19.44 -18.14
C THR A 29 19.55 -18.10 -17.94
N ALA A 30 19.86 -17.07 -18.75
CA ALA A 30 19.17 -15.78 -18.70
C ALA A 30 17.71 -15.88 -19.20
N LEU A 31 17.45 -16.73 -20.20
CA LEU A 31 16.11 -17.02 -20.71
C LEU A 31 15.29 -17.81 -19.68
N THR A 32 15.88 -18.78 -18.98
CA THR A 32 15.21 -19.52 -17.88
C THR A 32 15.06 -18.71 -16.58
N GLU A 33 15.99 -17.79 -16.28
CA GLU A 33 15.84 -16.83 -15.17
C GLU A 33 14.73 -15.79 -15.45
N SER A 34 14.58 -15.37 -16.71
CA SER A 34 13.47 -14.51 -17.16
C SER A 34 12.12 -15.20 -16.98
N GLU A 35 12.04 -16.51 -17.22
CA GLU A 35 10.79 -17.29 -17.21
C GLU A 35 10.25 -17.59 -15.79
N THR A 36 11.09 -17.49 -14.75
CA THR A 36 10.70 -17.83 -13.36
C THR A 36 10.28 -16.64 -12.50
N LYS A 37 10.25 -15.42 -13.04
CA LYS A 37 9.74 -14.24 -12.35
C LYS A 37 8.27 -14.03 -12.72
N ALA A 38 7.36 -14.66 -11.95
CA ALA A 38 5.91 -14.51 -12.07
C ALA A 38 5.54 -13.08 -12.52
N ASP A 39 5.06 -12.96 -13.75
CA ASP A 39 5.11 -11.70 -14.50
C ASP A 39 4.38 -10.60 -13.74
N ARG A 40 5.15 -9.57 -13.36
CA ARG A 40 4.65 -8.44 -12.58
C ARG A 40 3.82 -7.59 -13.52
N ASN A 41 2.53 -7.42 -13.22
CA ASN A 41 1.65 -6.64 -14.08
C ASN A 41 2.01 -5.15 -14.04
N LYS A 42 2.81 -4.72 -15.03
CA LYS A 42 3.31 -3.35 -15.19
C LYS A 42 2.18 -2.33 -15.31
N VAL A 43 1.04 -2.69 -15.90
CA VAL A 43 -0.12 -1.79 -16.03
C VAL A 43 -0.66 -1.42 -14.65
N ILE A 44 -0.81 -2.40 -13.78
CA ILE A 44 -1.31 -2.15 -12.41
C ILE A 44 -0.31 -1.30 -11.62
N ASP A 45 0.99 -1.49 -11.82
CA ASP A 45 2.00 -0.66 -11.18
C ASP A 45 1.97 0.80 -11.66
N VAL A 46 1.78 1.03 -12.96
CA VAL A 46 1.64 2.38 -13.53
C VAL A 46 0.38 3.06 -13.00
N LEU A 47 -0.76 2.35 -12.96
CA LEU A 47 -2.00 2.88 -12.42
C LEU A 47 -1.87 3.25 -10.93
N ARG A 48 -1.18 2.42 -10.14
CA ARG A 48 -0.88 2.73 -8.74
C ARG A 48 0.01 3.97 -8.60
N GLY A 49 1.01 4.11 -9.48
CA GLY A 49 1.85 5.31 -9.55
C GLY A 49 1.04 6.57 -9.86
N LEU A 50 0.12 6.49 -10.81
CA LEU A 50 -0.79 7.59 -11.15
C LEU A 50 -1.68 8.00 -9.97
N CYS A 51 -2.18 7.02 -9.20
CA CYS A 51 -2.95 7.31 -7.99
C CYS A 51 -2.11 8.05 -6.92
N ILE A 52 -0.83 7.69 -6.75
CA ILE A 52 0.07 8.37 -5.81
C ILE A 52 0.32 9.81 -6.26
N VAL A 53 0.54 10.04 -7.56
CA VAL A 53 0.70 11.39 -8.12
C VAL A 53 -0.56 12.23 -7.88
N SER A 54 -1.75 11.66 -8.11
CA SER A 54 -3.03 12.31 -7.83
C SER A 54 -3.16 12.70 -6.35
N MET A 55 -2.88 11.78 -5.41
CA MET A 55 -2.88 12.08 -3.96
C MET A 55 -1.91 13.21 -3.61
N LEU A 56 -0.69 13.17 -4.15
CA LEU A 56 0.34 14.17 -3.89
C LEU A 56 -0.11 15.56 -4.35
N THR A 57 -0.72 15.66 -5.55
CA THR A 57 -1.27 16.92 -6.04
C THR A 57 -2.43 17.42 -5.21
N GLY A 58 -3.26 16.53 -4.66
CA GLY A 58 -4.35 16.88 -3.75
C GLY A 58 -3.86 17.47 -2.42
N HIS A 59 -2.71 17.01 -1.91
CA HIS A 59 -2.16 17.46 -0.63
C HIS A 59 -1.26 18.70 -0.74
N PHE A 60 -0.41 18.80 -1.77
CA PHE A 60 0.58 19.88 -1.89
C PHE A 60 0.23 20.95 -2.93
N GLY A 61 -0.72 20.67 -3.83
CA GLY A 61 -1.01 21.51 -5.00
C GLY A 61 -2.19 22.47 -4.82
N THR A 62 -2.44 23.01 -3.62
CA THR A 62 -3.63 23.84 -3.36
C THR A 62 -3.72 25.08 -4.26
N GLU A 63 -2.59 25.58 -4.78
CA GLU A 63 -2.50 26.80 -5.62
C GLU A 63 -1.78 26.57 -6.96
N THR A 64 -1.90 25.39 -7.60
CA THR A 64 -1.17 25.10 -8.85
C THR A 64 -2.07 24.56 -9.96
N TYR A 65 -1.85 24.99 -11.20
CA TYR A 65 -2.55 24.54 -12.42
C TYR A 65 -2.60 23.01 -12.58
N LEU A 66 -1.66 22.29 -11.97
CA LEU A 66 -1.61 20.83 -11.89
C LEU A 66 -2.84 20.22 -11.21
N ARG A 67 -3.41 20.86 -10.18
CA ARG A 67 -4.62 20.38 -9.49
C ARG A 67 -5.83 20.34 -10.43
N TYR A 68 -5.91 21.29 -11.35
CA TYR A 68 -7.01 21.33 -12.32
C TYR A 68 -6.98 20.09 -13.22
N TRP A 69 -5.81 19.72 -13.75
CA TRP A 69 -5.68 18.55 -14.63
C TRP A 69 -5.77 17.21 -13.89
N THR A 70 -5.24 17.10 -12.68
CA THR A 70 -5.27 15.85 -11.91
C THR A 70 -6.59 15.58 -11.20
N HIS A 71 -7.38 16.62 -10.89
CA HIS A 71 -8.73 16.50 -10.33
C HIS A 71 -9.85 16.89 -11.31
N LEU A 72 -9.53 17.07 -12.59
CA LEU A 72 -10.52 17.29 -13.66
C LEU A 72 -11.61 16.19 -13.70
N PRO A 73 -11.29 14.90 -13.53
CA PRO A 73 -12.31 13.91 -13.23
C PRO A 73 -12.75 14.08 -11.77
N ARG A 74 -13.74 14.94 -11.53
CA ARG A 74 -14.45 15.08 -10.25
C ARG A 74 -14.93 13.74 -9.68
N PHE A 75 -15.08 12.73 -10.54
CA PHE A 75 -15.57 11.39 -10.24
C PHE A 75 -14.50 10.39 -9.79
N PHE A 76 -13.20 10.67 -9.95
CA PHE A 76 -12.14 9.72 -9.63
C PHE A 76 -11.16 10.31 -8.62
N ASP A 77 -11.26 9.87 -7.38
CA ASP A 77 -10.31 10.19 -6.32
C ASP A 77 -9.10 9.25 -6.37
N GLY A 78 -7.90 9.83 -6.36
CA GLY A 78 -6.64 9.09 -6.31
C GLY A 78 -6.57 8.13 -5.11
N ALA A 79 -7.17 8.49 -3.98
CA ALA A 79 -7.24 7.61 -2.82
C ALA A 79 -8.13 6.39 -3.04
N ALA A 80 -9.35 6.59 -3.55
CA ALA A 80 -10.24 5.50 -3.91
C ALA A 80 -9.60 4.53 -4.94
N GLY A 81 -8.97 5.08 -5.99
CA GLY A 81 -8.28 4.29 -7.01
C GLY A 81 -7.11 3.47 -6.46
N PHE A 82 -6.27 4.07 -5.61
CA PHE A 82 -5.14 3.39 -4.99
C PHE A 82 -5.56 2.23 -4.09
N VAL A 83 -6.59 2.45 -3.27
CA VAL A 83 -7.15 1.44 -2.36
C VAL A 83 -7.70 0.27 -3.17
N PHE A 84 -8.49 0.54 -4.22
CA PHE A 84 -9.06 -0.49 -5.09
C PHE A 84 -7.97 -1.35 -5.75
N LEU A 85 -6.98 -0.70 -6.40
CA LEU A 85 -5.88 -1.40 -7.07
C LEU A 85 -5.04 -2.21 -6.07
N SER A 86 -4.80 -1.66 -4.88
CA SER A 86 -4.05 -2.36 -3.83
C SER A 86 -4.81 -3.60 -3.35
N GLY A 87 -6.13 -3.51 -3.15
CA GLY A 87 -6.97 -4.66 -2.80
C GLY A 87 -7.01 -5.74 -3.88
N LEU A 88 -7.13 -5.35 -5.15
CA LEU A 88 -7.09 -6.27 -6.29
C LEU A 88 -5.77 -7.06 -6.34
N VAL A 89 -4.63 -6.36 -6.26
CA VAL A 89 -3.30 -6.99 -6.26
C VAL A 89 -3.13 -7.89 -5.05
N LEU A 90 -3.56 -7.43 -3.87
CA LEU A 90 -3.50 -8.20 -2.64
C LEU A 90 -4.29 -9.51 -2.79
N GLY A 91 -5.49 -9.46 -3.34
CA GLY A 91 -6.29 -10.64 -3.64
C GLY A 91 -5.58 -11.60 -4.59
N LEU A 92 -5.10 -11.11 -5.75
CA LEU A 92 -4.44 -11.93 -6.78
C LEU A 92 -3.13 -12.57 -6.32
N VAL A 93 -2.34 -11.85 -5.52
CA VAL A 93 -1.04 -12.33 -5.02
C VAL A 93 -1.23 -13.29 -3.85
N HIS A 94 -2.09 -12.95 -2.89
CA HIS A 94 -2.29 -13.80 -1.72
C HIS A 94 -3.15 -15.03 -2.02
N ALA A 95 -4.05 -15.00 -2.99
CA ALA A 95 -4.76 -16.21 -3.44
C ALA A 95 -3.80 -17.29 -3.93
N ARG A 96 -2.82 -16.92 -4.79
CA ARG A 96 -1.76 -17.83 -5.25
C ARG A 96 -0.88 -18.31 -4.09
N ARG A 97 -0.56 -17.41 -3.16
CA ARG A 97 0.26 -17.75 -1.99
C ARG A 97 -0.43 -18.73 -1.03
N ILE A 98 -1.74 -18.59 -0.83
CA ILE A 98 -2.55 -19.49 -0.01
C ILE A 98 -2.52 -20.91 -0.57
N GLN A 99 -2.58 -21.07 -1.90
CA GLN A 99 -2.48 -22.38 -2.55
C GLN A 99 -1.11 -23.04 -2.29
N LYS A 100 -0.03 -22.25 -2.23
CA LYS A 100 1.34 -22.76 -2.07
C LYS A 100 1.78 -22.97 -0.62
N HIS A 101 1.35 -22.11 0.31
CA HIS A 101 1.88 -22.04 1.68
C HIS A 101 0.82 -22.18 2.78
N GLY A 102 -0.45 -22.35 2.39
CA GLY A 102 -1.59 -22.44 3.31
C GLY A 102 -2.15 -21.09 3.75
N GLU A 103 -3.39 -21.11 4.24
CA GLU A 103 -4.13 -19.93 4.69
C GLU A 103 -3.47 -19.25 5.88
N TRP A 104 -3.11 -20.04 6.89
CA TRP A 104 -2.60 -19.53 8.17
C TRP A 104 -1.29 -18.76 8.02
N ASN A 105 -0.35 -19.28 7.23
CA ASN A 105 0.94 -18.63 6.98
C ASN A 105 0.75 -17.33 6.19
N THR A 106 -0.19 -17.31 5.26
CA THR A 106 -0.49 -16.10 4.48
C THR A 106 -1.18 -15.04 5.34
N ALA A 107 -2.13 -15.45 6.19
CA ALA A 107 -2.82 -14.55 7.12
C ALA A 107 -1.84 -13.90 8.12
N LYS A 108 -0.93 -14.68 8.71
CA LYS A 108 0.12 -14.15 9.60
C LYS A 108 0.97 -13.07 8.95
N LEU A 109 1.35 -13.25 7.67
CA LEU A 109 2.15 -12.27 6.94
C LEU A 109 1.38 -10.96 6.73
N ILE A 110 0.09 -11.06 6.38
CA ILE A 110 -0.78 -9.90 6.19
C ILE A 110 -0.97 -9.14 7.51
N VAL A 111 -1.25 -9.86 8.61
CA VAL A 111 -1.42 -9.26 9.94
C VAL A 111 -0.12 -8.64 10.44
N LYS A 112 1.05 -9.26 10.22
CA LYS A 112 2.34 -8.67 10.57
C LYS A 112 2.57 -7.36 9.83
N ARG A 113 2.18 -7.28 8.55
CA ARG A 113 2.27 -6.05 7.76
C ARG A 113 1.30 -4.99 8.28
N ALA A 114 0.08 -5.36 8.64
CA ALA A 114 -0.89 -4.45 9.26
C ALA A 114 -0.34 -3.87 10.58
N GLY A 115 0.26 -4.72 11.43
CA GLY A 115 0.88 -4.30 12.68
C GLY A 115 2.04 -3.32 12.47
N LEU A 116 2.89 -3.54 11.46
CA LEU A 116 3.97 -2.60 11.13
C LEU A 116 3.41 -1.22 10.72
N LEU A 117 2.37 -1.20 9.89
CA LEU A 117 1.72 0.05 9.47
C LEU A 117 1.02 0.76 10.63
N PHE A 118 0.43 0.00 11.55
CA PHE A 118 -0.19 0.53 12.75
C PHE A 118 0.84 1.17 13.69
N ILE A 119 1.97 0.50 13.93
CA ILE A 119 3.07 1.06 14.73
C ILE A 119 3.65 2.31 14.05
N ALA A 120 3.86 2.27 12.73
CA ALA A 120 4.32 3.43 11.97
C ALA A 120 3.34 4.60 12.08
N HIS A 121 2.03 4.34 12.00
CA HIS A 121 1.00 5.35 12.19
C HIS A 121 1.06 5.97 13.58
N ILE A 122 1.09 5.17 14.65
CA ILE A 122 1.21 5.67 16.02
C ILE A 122 2.47 6.52 16.17
N PHE A 123 3.61 6.02 15.67
CA PHE A 123 4.89 6.69 15.80
C PHE A 123 4.89 8.06 15.11
N ILE A 124 4.47 8.12 13.84
CA ILE A 124 4.41 9.38 13.08
C ILE A 124 3.44 10.37 13.73
N THR A 125 2.27 9.89 14.16
CA THR A 125 1.27 10.73 14.83
C THR A 125 1.82 11.30 16.14
N LEU A 126 2.44 10.47 16.98
CA LEU A 126 3.03 10.92 18.25
C LEU A 126 4.17 11.94 18.04
N VAL A 127 5.01 11.73 17.03
CA VAL A 127 6.07 12.68 16.66
C VAL A 127 5.45 14.01 16.21
N ALA A 128 4.39 13.98 15.40
CA ALA A 128 3.69 15.20 14.97
C ALA A 128 3.10 15.98 16.15
N PHE A 129 2.47 15.30 17.12
CA PHE A 129 2.00 15.93 18.37
C PHE A 129 3.16 16.54 19.17
N GLY A 130 4.27 15.82 19.31
CA GLY A 130 5.44 16.31 20.04
C GLY A 130 6.06 17.57 19.41
N ILE A 131 6.09 17.65 18.08
CA ILE A 131 6.55 18.85 17.35
C ILE A 131 5.54 19.99 17.52
N HIS A 132 4.24 19.71 17.44
CA HIS A 132 3.19 20.71 17.64
C HIS A 132 3.27 21.33 19.04
N GLU A 133 3.33 20.54 20.11
CA GLU A 133 3.41 21.03 21.49
C GLU A 133 4.65 21.91 21.73
N ARG A 134 5.77 21.64 21.05
CA ARG A 134 7.00 22.44 21.18
C ARG A 134 7.01 23.72 20.34
N THR A 135 6.31 23.72 19.22
CA THR A 135 6.48 24.78 18.19
C THR A 135 5.22 25.61 17.99
N GLY A 136 4.04 25.09 18.33
CA GLY A 136 2.73 25.70 18.07
C GLY A 136 2.40 25.90 16.59
N ARG A 137 3.23 25.41 15.67
CA ARG A 137 3.18 25.75 14.23
C ARG A 137 2.32 24.84 13.36
N ILE A 138 1.79 23.75 13.92
CA ILE A 138 1.00 22.78 13.15
C ILE A 138 -0.49 23.02 13.44
N ALA A 139 -1.10 24.00 12.78
CA ALA A 139 -2.49 24.42 13.05
C ALA A 139 -3.55 23.30 12.88
N SER A 140 -3.21 22.19 12.22
CA SER A 140 -4.10 21.05 11.99
C SER A 140 -4.14 20.03 13.13
N VAL A 141 -3.32 20.18 14.16
CA VAL A 141 -3.22 19.24 15.28
C VAL A 141 -3.73 19.95 16.54
N PRO A 142 -4.84 19.50 17.16
CA PRO A 142 -5.28 20.05 18.45
C PRO A 142 -4.24 19.77 19.53
N SER A 143 -4.08 20.68 20.51
CA SER A 143 -3.13 20.48 21.60
C SER A 143 -3.52 19.26 22.46
N VAL A 144 -2.53 18.58 23.02
CA VAL A 144 -2.71 17.39 23.86
C VAL A 144 -3.58 17.71 25.09
N SER A 145 -3.49 18.95 25.58
CA SER A 145 -4.33 19.46 26.67
C SER A 145 -5.80 19.63 26.29
N ALA A 146 -6.10 19.96 25.03
CA ALA A 146 -7.48 20.09 24.54
C ALA A 146 -8.17 18.73 24.34
N LEU A 147 -7.37 17.66 24.19
CA LEU A 147 -7.84 16.29 23.98
C LEU A 147 -8.01 15.47 25.29
N GLY A 148 -7.94 16.11 26.47
CA GLY A 148 -8.04 15.40 27.76
C GLY A 148 -6.71 14.80 28.26
N GLY A 149 -5.59 15.16 27.63
CA GLY A 149 -4.24 14.77 28.04
C GLY A 149 -3.64 13.61 27.25
N LEU A 150 -2.41 13.22 27.62
CA LEU A 150 -1.61 12.22 26.87
C LEU A 150 -2.29 10.84 26.81
N LYS A 151 -2.97 10.43 27.87
CA LYS A 151 -3.63 9.11 27.92
C LYS A 151 -4.80 9.03 26.96
N GLU A 152 -5.61 10.08 26.90
CA GLU A 152 -6.79 10.17 26.05
C GLU A 152 -6.40 10.40 24.59
N THR A 153 -5.38 11.22 24.34
CA THR A 153 -4.76 11.36 23.01
C THR A 153 -4.21 10.01 22.52
N LEU A 154 -3.50 9.26 23.36
CA LEU A 154 -2.97 7.94 22.98
C LEU A 154 -4.10 6.94 22.71
N LEU A 155 -5.19 6.99 23.49
CA LEU A 155 -6.36 6.15 23.29
C LEU A 155 -7.07 6.49 21.97
N LEU A 156 -7.23 7.78 21.65
CA LEU A 156 -7.85 8.23 20.40
C LEU A 156 -7.00 7.88 19.17
N VAL A 157 -5.67 7.98 19.26
CA VAL A 157 -4.75 7.56 18.18
C VAL A 157 -4.73 6.03 18.04
N SER A 158 -4.68 5.30 19.15
CA SER A 158 -4.67 3.83 19.17
C SER A 158 -5.98 3.22 18.66
N THR A 159 -7.11 3.89 18.90
CA THR A 159 -8.43 3.48 18.40
C THR A 159 -8.72 3.92 16.96
N LEU A 160 -7.74 4.53 16.27
CA LEU A 160 -7.88 5.10 14.92
C LEU A 160 -8.98 6.19 14.84
N ARG A 161 -9.43 6.72 15.97
CA ARG A 161 -10.48 7.76 16.04
C ARG A 161 -9.93 9.16 15.81
N LEU A 162 -8.66 9.38 16.14
CA LEU A 162 -7.96 10.62 15.84
C LEU A 162 -7.23 10.51 14.52
N GLN A 163 -7.78 11.16 13.51
CA GLN A 163 -7.18 11.23 12.20
C GLN A 163 -6.87 12.70 11.92
N PRO A 164 -5.60 13.13 12.07
CA PRO A 164 -5.23 14.51 11.79
C PRO A 164 -5.31 14.72 10.27
N PHE A 165 -6.51 15.07 9.79
CA PHE A 165 -6.86 15.24 8.38
C PHE A 165 -5.91 16.21 7.66
N GLY A 166 -5.38 17.21 8.37
CA GLY A 166 -4.41 18.16 7.80
C GLY A 166 -2.99 17.62 7.61
N LEU A 167 -2.70 16.36 8.00
CA LEU A 167 -1.40 15.71 7.79
C LEU A 167 -1.45 14.62 6.70
N GLY A 168 -2.62 14.31 6.13
CA GLY A 168 -2.77 13.24 5.13
C GLY A 168 -2.45 11.84 5.66
N LEU A 169 -2.44 11.66 6.99
CA LEU A 169 -2.15 10.39 7.64
C LEU A 169 -3.35 9.44 7.64
N ASP A 170 -4.45 9.87 7.02
CA ASP A 170 -5.76 9.25 7.03
C ASP A 170 -5.74 7.92 6.25
N ILE A 171 -4.91 7.86 5.22
CA ILE A 171 -4.78 6.67 4.40
C ILE A 171 -4.17 5.49 5.18
N LEU A 172 -3.34 5.73 6.21
CA LEU A 172 -2.67 4.65 6.96
C LEU A 172 -3.66 3.84 7.82
N PRO A 173 -4.48 4.44 8.72
CA PRO A 173 -5.53 3.76 9.47
C PRO A 173 -6.46 2.93 8.57
N LEU A 174 -6.92 3.54 7.47
CA LEU A 174 -7.76 2.88 6.48
C LEU A 174 -7.08 1.62 5.91
N TYR A 175 -5.81 1.73 5.57
CA TYR A 175 -5.03 0.61 5.04
C TYR A 175 -4.81 -0.51 6.07
N VAL A 176 -4.63 -0.17 7.35
CA VAL A 176 -4.55 -1.15 8.46
C VAL A 176 -5.85 -1.93 8.57
N VAL A 177 -6.99 -1.24 8.58
CA VAL A 177 -8.32 -1.87 8.65
C VAL A 177 -8.53 -2.81 7.46
N PHE A 178 -8.20 -2.39 6.24
CA PHE A 178 -8.34 -3.25 5.05
C PHE A 178 -7.39 -4.45 5.06
N LEU A 179 -6.14 -4.30 5.53
CA LEU A 179 -5.24 -5.44 5.67
C LEU A 179 -5.74 -6.43 6.72
N LEU A 180 -6.31 -5.96 7.84
CA LEU A 180 -6.88 -6.83 8.87
C LEU A 180 -8.15 -7.53 8.41
N SER A 181 -8.98 -6.90 7.57
CA SER A 181 -10.16 -7.53 6.99
C SER A 181 -9.83 -8.51 5.86
N THR A 182 -8.68 -8.34 5.19
CA THR A 182 -8.22 -9.17 4.07
C THR A 182 -8.21 -10.69 4.37
N PRO A 183 -7.60 -11.20 5.47
CA PRO A 183 -7.58 -12.65 5.72
C PRO A 183 -8.99 -13.22 5.90
N VAL A 184 -9.91 -12.47 6.51
CA VAL A 184 -11.32 -12.86 6.65
C VAL A 184 -11.99 -12.89 5.28
N ALA A 185 -11.84 -11.81 4.50
CA ALA A 185 -12.42 -11.70 3.16
C ALA A 185 -11.90 -12.80 2.21
N LEU A 186 -10.60 -13.07 2.21
CA LEU A 186 -10.00 -14.15 1.43
C LEU A 186 -10.52 -15.52 1.86
N GLY A 187 -10.62 -15.77 3.17
CA GLY A 187 -11.20 -17.01 3.70
C GLY A 187 -12.65 -17.22 3.25
N MET A 188 -13.48 -16.17 3.29
CA MET A 188 -14.87 -16.22 2.82
C MET A 188 -14.98 -16.45 1.31
N MET A 189 -14.18 -15.74 0.50
CA MET A 189 -14.17 -15.92 -0.95
C MET A 189 -13.74 -17.34 -1.36
N ARG A 190 -12.80 -17.96 -0.66
CA ARG A 190 -12.40 -19.36 -0.91
C ARG A 190 -13.50 -20.37 -0.61
N ARG A 191 -14.36 -20.10 0.37
CA ARG A 191 -15.51 -20.95 0.74
C ARG A 191 -16.72 -20.76 -0.19
N LYS A 192 -16.54 -20.13 -1.36
CA LYS A 192 -17.60 -19.71 -2.29
C LYS A 192 -18.64 -18.76 -1.68
N MET A 193 -18.30 -18.09 -0.57
CA MET A 193 -19.17 -17.11 0.10
C MET A 193 -18.92 -15.68 -0.40
N THR A 194 -18.83 -15.50 -1.72
CA THR A 194 -18.65 -14.17 -2.33
C THR A 194 -19.87 -13.27 -2.14
N GLY A 195 -21.08 -13.86 -2.15
CA GLY A 195 -22.34 -13.15 -1.92
C GLY A 195 -22.37 -12.39 -0.59
N PRO A 196 -22.12 -13.04 0.56
CA PRO A 196 -22.01 -12.37 1.85
C PRO A 196 -20.94 -11.28 1.90
N VAL A 197 -19.78 -11.46 1.27
CA VAL A 197 -18.72 -10.45 1.24
C VAL A 197 -19.19 -9.19 0.50
N LEU A 198 -19.82 -9.35 -0.67
CA LEU A 198 -20.39 -8.25 -1.42
C LEU A 198 -21.55 -7.58 -0.67
N LEU A 199 -22.39 -8.38 -0.01
CA LEU A 199 -23.50 -7.86 0.79
C LEU A 199 -23.01 -7.07 1.99
N ILE A 200 -21.97 -7.53 2.70
CA ILE A 200 -21.33 -6.79 3.79
C ILE A 200 -20.73 -5.49 3.28
N SER A 201 -20.01 -5.52 2.15
CA SER A 201 -19.43 -4.32 1.53
C SER A 201 -20.51 -3.31 1.13
N PHE A 202 -21.60 -3.78 0.52
CA PHE A 202 -22.72 -2.95 0.11
C PHE A 202 -23.51 -2.41 1.31
N ALA A 203 -23.73 -3.24 2.33
CA ALA A 203 -24.38 -2.84 3.57
C ALA A 203 -23.55 -1.77 4.30
N LEU A 204 -22.22 -1.93 4.37
CA LEU A 204 -21.33 -0.90 4.93
C LEU A 204 -21.44 0.42 4.14
N TYR A 205 -21.41 0.35 2.81
CA TYR A 205 -21.56 1.53 1.95
C TYR A 205 -22.92 2.21 2.14
N ALA A 206 -24.02 1.45 2.09
CA ALA A 206 -25.37 1.96 2.28
C ALA A 206 -25.57 2.53 3.68
N SER A 207 -24.99 1.90 4.72
CA SER A 207 -25.08 2.38 6.11
C SER A 207 -24.45 3.76 6.27
N VAL A 208 -23.27 3.96 5.68
CA VAL A 208 -22.59 5.28 5.69
C VAL A 208 -23.40 6.31 4.91
N GLN A 209 -24.03 5.94 3.80
CA GLN A 209 -24.84 6.87 2.99
C GLN A 209 -26.16 7.27 3.66
N ILE A 210 -26.78 6.36 4.42
CA ILE A 210 -28.07 6.61 5.09
C ILE A 210 -27.85 7.37 6.39
N ARG A 211 -26.77 7.08 7.12
CA ARG A 211 -26.46 7.66 8.42
C ARG A 211 -24.98 8.06 8.48
N PRO A 212 -24.62 9.24 7.95
CA PRO A 212 -23.24 9.72 8.00
C PRO A 212 -22.73 9.89 9.45
N ASP A 213 -23.64 10.10 10.39
CA ASP A 213 -23.39 10.33 11.82
C ASP A 213 -23.10 9.03 12.64
N LEU A 214 -23.23 7.83 12.05
CA LEU A 214 -22.97 6.57 12.77
C LEU A 214 -21.50 6.40 13.18
N LEU A 215 -20.58 7.04 12.45
CA LEU A 215 -19.15 7.02 12.71
C LEU A 215 -18.71 8.43 13.11
N ASN A 216 -19.26 8.97 14.21
CA ASN A 216 -18.74 10.18 14.88
C ASN A 216 -17.24 10.03 15.18
N LEU A 217 -16.41 10.27 14.17
CA LEU A 217 -14.99 10.55 14.28
C LEU A 217 -14.92 11.94 14.90
N VAL A 218 -14.10 12.11 15.92
CA VAL A 218 -13.96 13.39 16.62
C VAL A 218 -13.51 14.43 15.59
N GLU A 219 -14.42 15.34 15.21
CA GLU A 219 -14.08 16.48 14.37
C GLU A 219 -13.29 17.48 15.22
N PRO A 220 -12.00 17.73 14.92
CA PRO A 220 -11.19 18.68 15.68
C PRO A 220 -11.67 20.13 15.57
N ARG A 221 -12.67 20.40 14.72
CA ARG A 221 -13.13 21.75 14.38
C ARG A 221 -14.28 22.25 15.25
N SER A 222 -15.06 21.38 15.90
CA SER A 222 -16.26 21.83 16.63
C SER A 222 -16.01 22.20 18.08
N GLY A 223 -14.90 21.78 18.69
CA GLY A 223 -14.66 22.00 20.14
C GLY A 223 -15.73 21.38 21.05
N SER A 224 -16.72 20.67 20.51
CA SER A 224 -17.75 19.99 21.28
C SER A 224 -17.44 18.50 21.29
N VAL A 225 -16.85 18.06 22.39
CA VAL A 225 -16.88 16.66 22.80
C VAL A 225 -18.32 16.33 23.21
N ALA A 226 -19.14 15.87 22.25
CA ALA A 226 -20.44 15.30 22.58
C ALA A 226 -20.24 13.83 22.93
N PHE A 227 -20.33 13.53 24.23
CA PHE A 227 -20.46 12.18 24.78
C PHE A 227 -21.81 11.56 24.42
#